data_AF-A0A7J2PWU5-F1
#
_entry.id   AF-A0A7J2PWU5-F1
#
_cell.length_a   1.000
_cell.length_b   1.000
_cell.length_c   1.000
_cell.angle_alpha   90.00
_cell.angle_beta   90.00
_cell.angle_gamma   90.00
#
_symmetry.space_group_name_H-M   'P 1'
#
loop_
_entity.id
_entity.type
_entity.pdbx_description
1 polymer ?
#
loop_
_entity_poly.entity_id
_entity_poly.type
_entity_poly.pdbx_seq_one_letter_code
_entity_poly.pdbx_strand_id
1 'polypeptide(L)' 'MARMHSRKKGKSGSTRPARLEKPVWVELSPTEVENEVVKLARRGNSKSMIGTILRDSRGV' A
#
# COMPACT_ATOMS: atom_id res chain seq x y z
N MET A 1 4.15 9.90 18.93
CA MET A 1 4.85 11.17 18.69
C MET A 1 3.86 12.31 18.82
N ALA A 2 4.25 13.46 19.37
CA ALA A 2 3.41 14.65 19.31
C ALA A 2 3.41 15.20 17.88
N ARG A 3 2.34 15.84 17.44
CA ARG A 3 2.30 16.44 16.10
C ARG A 3 3.25 17.64 16.05
N MET A 4 3.96 17.83 14.95
CA MET A 4 5.01 18.86 14.82
C MET A 4 4.54 20.29 15.20
N HIS A 5 3.29 20.64 14.86
CA HIS A 5 2.69 21.95 15.15
C HIS A 5 1.49 21.88 16.11
N SER A 6 1.40 20.83 16.95
CA SER A 6 0.34 20.73 17.96
C SER A 6 0.77 19.94 19.19
N ARG A 7 0.30 20.35 20.38
CA ARG A 7 0.55 19.63 21.65
C ARG A 7 -0.23 18.32 21.79
N LYS A 8 -1.09 17.97 20.81
CA LYS A 8 -1.88 16.73 20.82
C LYS A 8 -0.99 15.50 20.55
N LYS A 9 -1.20 14.44 21.34
CA LYS A 9 -0.43 13.17 21.28
C LYS A 9 -1.28 12.02 20.72
N GLY A 10 -1.91 12.23 19.57
CA GLY A 10 -2.67 11.17 18.90
C GLY A 10 -1.80 9.97 18.52
N LYS A 11 -2.36 8.76 18.61
CA LYS A 11 -1.73 7.51 18.17
C LYS A 11 -2.62 6.86 17.11
N SER A 12 -2.30 7.10 15.85
CA SER A 12 -2.97 6.48 14.70
C SER A 12 -1.92 6.21 13.63
N GLY A 13 -1.84 4.96 13.16
CA GLY A 13 -0.92 4.54 12.11
C GLY A 13 -1.20 3.10 11.73
N SER A 14 -0.88 2.75 10.48
CA SER A 14 -1.04 1.37 10.01
C SER A 14 0.01 0.47 10.65
N THR A 15 -0.41 -0.65 11.23
CA THR A 15 0.50 -1.70 11.70
C THR A 15 0.64 -2.75 10.62
N ARG A 16 1.87 -2.98 10.16
CA ARG A 16 2.14 -4.02 9.16
C ARG A 16 1.90 -5.41 9.76
N PRO A 17 1.32 -6.38 9.00
CA PRO A 17 1.24 -7.77 9.44
C PRO A 17 2.61 -8.33 9.84
N ALA A 18 2.62 -9.23 10.82
CA ALA A 18 3.86 -9.87 11.29
C ALA A 18 4.44 -10.84 10.26
N ARG A 19 3.58 -11.49 9.47
CA ARG A 19 3.98 -12.39 8.39
C ARG A 19 4.21 -11.59 7.11
N LEU A 20 5.33 -11.87 6.44
CA LEU A 20 5.71 -11.23 5.16
C LEU A 20 5.41 -12.09 3.95
N GLU A 21 4.90 -13.30 4.19
CA GLU A 21 4.55 -14.24 3.14
C GLU A 21 3.28 -13.82 2.43
N LYS A 22 3.21 -14.20 1.15
CA LYS A 22 2.04 -13.99 0.31
C LYS A 22 0.83 -14.72 0.93
N PRO A 23 -0.30 -14.04 1.14
CA PRO A 23 -1.53 -14.71 1.57
C PRO A 23 -2.02 -15.69 0.49
N VAL A 24 -2.66 -16.78 0.92
CA VAL A 24 -3.09 -17.89 0.04
C VAL A 24 -4.09 -17.42 -1.03
N TRP A 25 -4.90 -16.41 -0.73
CA TRP A 25 -5.90 -15.86 -1.65
C TRP A 25 -5.33 -14.89 -2.68
N VAL A 26 -4.06 -14.47 -2.56
CA VAL A 26 -3.43 -13.66 -3.58
C VAL A 26 -2.88 -14.63 -4.63
N GLU A 27 -3.52 -14.68 -5.79
CA GLU A 27 -3.07 -15.55 -6.90
C GLU A 27 -2.04 -14.84 -7.79
N LEU A 28 -2.02 -13.50 -7.78
CA LEU A 28 -1.16 -12.66 -8.61
C LEU A 28 0.33 -13.01 -8.49
N SER A 29 0.99 -13.15 -9.62
CA SER A 29 2.44 -13.31 -9.71
C SER A 29 3.16 -11.96 -9.53
N PRO A 30 4.44 -11.96 -9.12
CA PRO A 30 5.21 -10.71 -8.97
C PRO A 30 5.26 -9.88 -10.27
N THR A 31 5.36 -10.54 -11.42
CA THR A 31 5.46 -9.90 -12.74
C THR A 31 4.16 -9.19 -13.14
N GLU A 32 3.00 -9.75 -12.80
CA GLU A 32 1.71 -9.10 -13.04
C GLU A 32 1.54 -7.84 -12.19
N VAL A 33 1.98 -7.89 -10.93
CA VAL A 33 1.93 -6.73 -10.02
C VAL A 33 2.84 -5.60 -10.56
N GLU A 34 4.05 -5.92 -10.99
CA GLU A 34 4.98 -4.94 -11.58
C GLU A 34 4.40 -4.27 -12.83
N ASN A 35 3.78 -5.05 -13.72
CA ASN A 35 3.14 -4.53 -14.93
C ASN A 35 1.98 -3.57 -14.61
N GLU A 36 1.16 -3.89 -13.61
CA GLU A 36 0.07 -3.02 -13.16
C GLU A 36 0.61 -1.74 -12.48
N VAL A 37 1.70 -1.84 -11.70
CA VAL A 37 2.36 -0.66 -11.14
C VAL A 37 2.84 0.28 -12.24
N VAL A 38 3.51 -0.24 -13.28
CA VAL A 38 3.98 0.55 -14.42
C VAL A 38 2.80 1.20 -15.16
N LYS A 39 1.72 0.46 -15.37
CA LYS A 39 0.50 0.97 -16.01
C LYS A 39 -0.17 2.08 -15.20
N LEU A 40 -0.26 1.93 -13.87
CA LEU A 40 -0.82 2.96 -12.98
C LEU A 40 0.09 4.19 -12.87
N ALA A 41 1.41 4.00 -12.89
CA ALA A 41 2.38 5.08 -12.93
C ALA A 41 2.29 5.88 -14.23
N ARG A 42 2.15 5.20 -15.38
CA ARG A 42 1.92 5.85 -16.69
C ARG A 42 0.62 6.65 -16.74
N ARG A 43 -0.39 6.25 -15.98
CA ARG A 43 -1.64 7.00 -15.80
C ARG A 43 -1.48 8.25 -14.92
N GLY A 44 -0.29 8.51 -14.38
CA GLY A 44 0.00 9.69 -13.56
C GLY A 44 -0.31 9.52 -12.07
N ASN A 45 -0.60 8.31 -11.59
CA ASN A 45 -0.87 8.09 -10.18
C ASN A 45 0.42 8.23 -9.34
N SER A 46 0.30 8.85 -8.16
CA SER A 46 1.41 8.92 -7.21
C SER A 46 1.68 7.56 -6.57
N LYS A 47 2.92 7.33 -6.11
CA LYS A 47 3.32 6.07 -5.46
C LYS A 47 2.40 5.66 -4.31
N SER A 48 1.96 6.62 -3.49
CA SER A 48 1.02 6.37 -2.38
C SER A 48 -0.36 5.93 -2.86
N MET A 49 -0.84 6.52 -3.95
CA MET A 49 -2.13 6.17 -4.54
C MET A 49 -2.09 4.81 -5.21
N ILE A 50 -0.99 4.47 -5.90
CA ILE A 50 -0.78 3.15 -6.51
C ILE A 50 -0.87 2.05 -5.44
N GLY A 51 -0.17 2.21 -4.31
CA GLY A 51 -0.25 1.24 -3.20
C GLY A 51 -1.65 1.11 -2.62
N THR A 52 -2.40 2.21 -2.55
CA THR A 52 -3.80 2.20 -2.06
C THR A 52 -4.72 1.45 -3.02
N ILE A 53 -4.58 1.68 -4.33
CA ILE A 53 -5.36 1.00 -5.37
C ILE A 53 -5.09 -0.50 -5.36
N LEU A 54 -3.81 -0.91 -5.28
CA LEU A 54 -3.43 -2.33 -5.25
C LEU A 54 -4.00 -3.03 -4.01
N ARG A 55 -3.92 -2.38 -2.84
CA ARG A 55 -4.48 -2.91 -1.59
C ARG A 55 -6.00 -3.07 -1.66
N ASP A 56 -6.70 -2.02 -2.07
CA ASP A 56 -8.16 -1.96 -1.97
C ASP A 56 -8.86 -2.72 -3.11
N SER A 57 -8.29 -2.74 -4.32
CA SER A 57 -8.92 -3.38 -5.48
C SER A 57 -8.46 -4.81 -5.74
N ARG A 58 -7.21 -5.14 -5.37
CA ARG A 58 -6.58 -6.44 -5.71
C ARG A 58 -6.16 -7.26 -4.50
N GLY A 59 -6.25 -6.70 -3.29
CA GLY A 59 -5.90 -7.40 -2.05
C GLY A 59 -4.40 -7.65 -1.89
N VAL A 60 -3.55 -6.83 -2.54
CA VAL A 60 -2.08 -6.90 -2.50
C VAL A 60 -1.51 -6.03 -1.37
#